data_AF-A0A8J6HV04-F1
#
_entry.id   AF-A0A8J6HV04-F1
#
_cell.length_a   1.000
_cell.length_b   1.000
_cell.length_c   1.000
_cell.angle_alpha   90.00
_cell.angle_beta   90.00
_cell.angle_gamma   90.00
#
_symmetry.space_group_name_H-M   'P 1'
#
loop_
_entity.id
_entity.type
_entity.pdbx_description
1 polymer ?
#
loop_
_entity_poly.entity_id
_entity_poly.type
_entity_poly.pdbx_seq_one_letter_code
_entity_poly.pdbx_strand_id
1 'polypeptide(L)' 'MISENAVRERHKILAEEINDHRYRYYVLDTPVISDGEFDRLMRELEAFEEKYPDLRTPDSPTQQVAGNYMTD' A
#
# COMPACT_ATOMS: atom_id res chain seq x y z
N MET A 1 -14.91 -15.12 13.35
CA MET A 1 -14.88 -14.39 12.06
C MET A 1 -14.48 -12.96 12.36
N ILE A 2 -13.43 -12.43 11.73
CA ILE A 2 -13.15 -10.98 11.78
C ILE A 2 -14.32 -10.29 11.05
N SER A 3 -14.88 -9.22 11.61
CA SER A 3 -15.98 -8.49 10.98
C SER A 3 -15.47 -7.74 9.74
N GLU A 4 -16.35 -7.53 8.75
CA GLU A 4 -16.02 -6.78 7.53
C GLU A 4 -15.48 -5.36 7.85
N ASN A 5 -16.02 -4.72 8.87
CA ASN A 5 -15.52 -3.43 9.37
C ASN A 5 -14.08 -3.51 9.88
N ALA A 6 -13.71 -4.58 10.58
CA ALA A 6 -12.34 -4.75 11.06
C ALA A 6 -11.35 -5.02 9.91
N VAL A 7 -11.79 -5.68 8.84
CA VAL A 7 -10.99 -5.83 7.62
C VAL A 7 -10.79 -4.47 6.94
N ARG A 8 -11.86 -3.70 6.75
CA ARG A 8 -11.79 -2.36 6.15
C ARG A 8 -10.88 -1.42 6.92
N GLU A 9 -10.94 -1.46 8.25
CA GLU A 9 -10.06 -0.65 9.10
C GLU A 9 -8.59 -1.07 8.95
N ARG A 10 -8.32 -2.39 8.89
CA ARG A 10 -6.95 -2.88 8.66
C ARG A 10 -6.41 -2.52 7.28
N HIS A 11 -7.22 -2.67 6.24
CA HIS A 11 -6.89 -2.23 4.88
C HIS A 11 -6.54 -0.74 4.86
N LYS A 12 -7.37 0.11 5.50
CA LYS A 12 -7.13 1.55 5.58
C LYS A 12 -5.79 1.88 6.26
N ILE A 13 -5.53 1.30 7.42
CA ILE A 13 -4.28 1.54 8.17
C ILE A 13 -3.06 1.14 7.32
N LEU A 14 -3.12 -0.02 6.68
CA LEU A 14 -2.03 -0.52 5.84
C LEU A 14 -1.81 0.37 4.61
N ALA A 15 -2.88 0.84 3.98
CA ALA A 15 -2.78 1.77 2.85
C ALA A 15 -2.18 3.13 3.26
N GLU A 16 -2.53 3.65 4.44
CA GLU A 16 -1.94 4.87 5.01
C GLU A 16 -0.44 4.69 5.30
N GLU A 17 -0.04 3.56 5.90
CA GLU A 17 1.37 3.23 6.19
C GLU A 17 2.21 3.15 4.91
N ILE A 18 1.72 2.45 3.89
CA ILE A 18 2.40 2.36 2.58
C ILE A 18 2.56 3.74 1.95
N ASN A 19 1.53 4.58 2.01
CA ASN A 19 1.61 5.94 1.48
C ASN A 19 2.61 6.83 2.24
N ASP A 20 2.69 6.71 3.56
CA ASP A 20 3.72 7.40 4.36
C ASP A 20 5.14 6.95 3.94
N HIS A 21 5.34 5.64 3.76
CA HIS A 21 6.62 5.13 3.27
C HIS A 21 6.97 5.61 1.86
N ARG A 22 6.00 5.63 0.94
CA ARG A 22 6.19 6.20 -0.42
C ARG A 22 6.55 7.68 -0.35
N TYR A 23 5.85 8.45 0.48
CA TYR A 23 6.14 9.88 0.67
C TYR A 23 7.56 10.09 1.21
N ARG A 24 7.97 9.32 2.23
CA ARG A 24 9.33 9.36 2.77
C ARG A 24 10.40 8.99 1.75
N TYR A 25 10.13 8.01 0.91
CA TYR A 25 11.05 7.55 -0.13
C TYR A 25 11.18 8.60 -1.25
N TYR A 26 10.07 9.04 -1.84
CA TYR A 26 10.09 9.89 -3.04
C TYR A 26 10.16 11.39 -2.78
N VAL A 27 9.64 11.87 -1.65
CA VAL A 27 9.53 13.31 -1.38
C VAL A 27 10.55 13.78 -0.36
N LEU A 28 10.77 13.00 0.70
CA LEU A 28 11.66 13.40 1.79
C LEU A 28 13.10 12.90 1.61
N ASP A 29 13.35 11.92 0.73
CA ASP A 29 14.64 11.23 0.60
C ASP A 29 15.14 10.65 1.95
N THR A 30 14.19 10.18 2.77
CA THR A 30 14.45 9.60 4.09
C THR A 30 13.69 8.27 4.26
N PRO A 31 14.03 7.23 3.47
CA PRO A 31 13.40 5.92 3.63
C PRO A 31 13.67 5.36 5.03
N VAL A 32 12.62 4.88 5.69
CA VAL A 32 12.68 4.33 7.05
C VAL A 32 12.54 2.80 7.09
N ILE A 33 12.21 2.20 5.95
CA ILE A 33 12.11 0.75 5.76
C ILE A 33 12.87 0.37 4.48
N SER A 34 13.32 -0.88 4.44
CA SER A 34 13.95 -1.48 3.26
C SER A 34 12.94 -1.79 2.17
N ASP A 35 13.41 -1.93 0.92
CA ASP A 35 12.56 -2.32 -0.21
C ASP A 35 11.84 -3.65 0.04
N GLY A 36 12.51 -4.62 0.69
CA GLY A 36 11.89 -5.91 1.04
C GLY A 36 10.85 -5.82 2.16
N GLU A 37 10.88 -4.80 3.01
CA GLU A 37 9.78 -4.49 3.94
C GLU A 37 8.62 -3.84 3.21
N PHE A 38 8.90 -2.88 2.34
CA PHE A 38 7.88 -2.23 1.52
C PHE A 38 7.12 -3.23 0.64
N ASP A 39 7.84 -4.13 -0.03
CA ASP A 39 7.27 -5.21 -0.84
C ASP A 39 6.35 -6.13 -0.02
N ARG A 40 6.66 -6.36 1.25
CA ARG A 40 5.82 -7.18 2.13
C ARG A 40 4.51 -6.47 2.47
N LEU A 41 4.57 -5.18 2.78
CA LEU A 41 3.37 -4.37 3.03
C LEU A 41 2.48 -4.32 1.78
N MET A 42 3.07 -4.09 0.60
CA MET A 42 2.34 -4.09 -0.67
C MET A 42 1.62 -5.41 -0.93
N ARG A 43 2.32 -6.55 -0.79
CA ARG A 43 1.70 -7.88 -0.97
C ARG A 43 0.60 -8.16 0.04
N GLU A 44 0.74 -7.69 1.28
CA GLU A 44 -0.31 -7.81 2.29
C GLU A 44 -1.56 -7.02 1.88
N LEU A 45 -1.38 -5.79 1.39
CA LEU A 45 -2.49 -4.96 0.93
C LEU A 45 -3.18 -5.58 -0.29
N GLU A 46 -2.41 -6.10 -1.25
CA GLU A 46 -2.91 -6.84 -2.41
C GLU A 46 -3.75 -8.05 -1.98
N ALA A 47 -3.26 -8.84 -1.00
CA ALA A 47 -3.99 -10.00 -0.50
C ALA A 47 -5.33 -9.63 0.17
N PHE A 48 -5.40 -8.47 0.83
CA PHE A 48 -6.68 -7.94 1.33
C PHE A 48 -7.64 -7.62 0.18
N GLU A 49 -7.17 -6.96 -0.86
CA GLU A 49 -7.99 -6.53 -2.00
C GLU A 49 -8.42 -7.68 -2.91
N GLU A 50 -7.59 -8.72 -3.05
CA GLU A 50 -7.98 -9.96 -3.73
C GLU A 50 -9.12 -10.68 -3.00
N LYS A 51 -9.06 -10.70 -1.67
CA LYS A 51 -10.09 -11.35 -0.84
C LYS A 51 -11.36 -10.50 -0.69
N TYR A 52 -11.22 -9.18 -0.75
CA TYR A 52 -12.30 -8.21 -0.60
C TYR A 52 -12.24 -7.18 -1.74
N PRO A 53 -12.78 -7.51 -2.93
CA PRO A 53 -12.67 -6.66 -4.12
C PRO A 53 -13.19 -5.23 -3.95
N ASP A 54 -14.17 -5.02 -3.06
CA ASP A 54 -14.74 -3.70 -2.74
C ASP A 54 -13.75 -2.75 -2.03
N LEU A 55 -12.61 -3.27 -1.55
CA LEU A 55 -11.54 -2.47 -0.95
C LEU A 55 -10.52 -1.96 -1.99
N ARG A 56 -10.54 -2.50 -3.21
CA ARG A 56 -9.63 -2.12 -4.29
C ARG A 56 -10.11 -0.84 -4.98
N THR A 57 -9.84 0.29 -4.33
CA THR A 57 -10.25 1.62 -4.81
C THR A 57 -9.17 2.27 -5.69
N PRO A 58 -9.52 3.23 -6.57
CA PRO A 58 -8.54 3.90 -7.43
C PRO A 58 -7.43 4.68 -6.68
N ASP A 59 -7.69 5.07 -5.43
CA ASP A 59 -6.75 5.75 -4.54
C ASP A 59 -5.86 4.78 -3.75
N SER A 60 -6.13 3.47 -3.79
CA SER A 60 -5.29 2.47 -3.12
C SER A 60 -3.86 2.48 -3.66
N PRO A 61 -2.83 2.34 -2.80
CA PRO A 61 -1.44 2.19 -3.23
C PRO A 61 -1.21 1.08 -4.27
N THR A 62 -2.00 0.00 -4.24
CA THR A 62 -1.90 -1.11 -5.22
C THR A 62 -2.35 -0.71 -6.63
N GLN A 63 -3.21 0.31 -6.75
CA GLN A 63 -3.68 0.85 -8.03
C GLN A 63 -2.80 2.00 -8.51
N GLN A 64 -2.07 2.63 -7.60
CA GLN A 64 -1.07 3.63 -7.91
C GLN A 64 0.24 2.95 -8.29
N VAL A 65 0.31 2.43 -9.51
CA VAL A 65 1.59 2.07 -10.13
C VAL A 65 2.55 3.24 -9.98
N ALA A 66 3.82 2.94 -9.67
CA ALA A 66 4.91 3.91 -9.79
C ALA A 66 5.02 4.31 -11.28
N GLY A 67 4.14 5.21 -11.72
CA GLY A 67 4.12 5.72 -13.07
C GLY A 67 5.42 6.49 -13.32
N ASN A 68 6.19 5.99 -14.29
CA ASN A 68 7.18 6.73 -15.06
C ASN A 68 8.47 7.18 -14.35
N TYR A 69 9.20 6.24 -13.76
CA TYR A 69 10.67 6.30 -13.88
C TYR A 69 11.14 5.22 -14.86
N MET A 70 10.72 5.32 -16.13
CA MET A 70 11.61 4.88 -17.19
C MET A 70 12.76 5.88 -17.17
N THR A 71 13.85 5.54 -16.48
CA THR A 71 15.11 6.20 -16.73
C THR A 71 15.54 5.80 -18.14
N ASP A 72 15.49 6.76 -19.07
CA ASP A 72 16.21 6.69 -20.35
C ASP A 72 17.73 6.55 -20.14
#